data_AF-A0A847B5F4-F1
#
_entry.id   AF-A0A847B5F4-F1
#
_cell.length_a   1.000
_cell.length_b   1.000
_cell.length_c   1.000
_cell.angle_alpha   90.00
_cell.angle_beta   90.00
_cell.angle_gamma   90.00
#
_symmetry.space_group_name_H-M   'P 1'
#
loop_
_entity.id
_entity.type
_entity.pdbx_description
1 polymer ?
#
loop_
_entity_poly.entity_id
_entity_poly.type
_entity_poly.pdbx_seq_one_letter_code
_entity_poly.pdbx_strand_id
1 'polypeptide(L)'
;MIEKAILAFEDRKARQEFINKVESGIYTGVNTAGEKVYVFVDQGEGMDVKTKCHEKEKFMEVVEYDAEGYQVSVSYEAAYKD
;
A
#
# COMPACT_ATOMS: atom_id res chain seq x y z
N MET A 1 -14.35 -13.96 -4.28
CA MET A 1 -13.56 -14.09 -3.04
C MET A 1 -12.30 -13.30 -3.25
N ILE A 2 -12.03 -12.27 -2.44
CA ILE A 2 -10.76 -11.53 -2.52
C ILE A 2 -9.76 -12.34 -1.71
N GLU A 3 -8.87 -13.06 -2.38
CA GLU A 3 -7.75 -13.75 -1.74
C GLU A 3 -6.91 -12.71 -0.99
N LYS A 4 -6.61 -13.00 0.29
CA LYS A 4 -5.63 -12.23 1.04
C LYS A 4 -4.25 -12.47 0.41
N ALA A 5 -3.84 -11.59 -0.50
CA ALA A 5 -2.48 -11.59 -1.00
C ALA A 5 -1.53 -11.03 0.06
N ILE A 6 -0.38 -11.69 0.25
CA ILE A 6 0.74 -11.06 0.95
C ILE A 6 1.31 -10.01 0.00
N LEU A 7 1.24 -8.74 0.39
CA LEU A 7 1.79 -7.65 -0.40
C LEU A 7 3.17 -7.30 0.16
N ALA A 8 4.20 -7.72 -0.58
CA ALA A 8 5.59 -7.43 -0.26
C ALA A 8 6.21 -6.66 -1.44
N PHE A 9 6.55 -5.39 -1.19
CA PHE A 9 7.21 -4.52 -2.16
C PHE A 9 8.69 -4.40 -1.82
N GLU A 10 9.44 -5.49 -2.01
CA GLU A 10 10.80 -5.66 -1.50
C GLU A 10 11.79 -4.63 -2.04
N ASP A 11 11.58 -4.16 -3.27
CA ASP A 11 12.44 -3.17 -3.91
C ASP A 11 11.67 -2.20 -4.84
N ARG A 12 12.38 -1.19 -5.35
CA ARG A 12 11.83 -0.17 -6.25
C ARG A 12 11.23 -0.80 -7.51
N LYS A 13 11.88 -1.82 -8.05
CA LYS A 13 11.47 -2.46 -9.31
C LYS A 13 10.17 -3.23 -9.13
N ALA A 14 10.00 -3.94 -8.02
CA ALA A 14 8.76 -4.63 -7.69
C ALA A 14 7.58 -3.65 -7.56
N ARG A 15 7.80 -2.47 -6.97
CA ARG A 15 6.79 -1.39 -6.89
C ARG A 15 6.42 -0.87 -8.27
N GLN A 16 7.41 -0.49 -9.07
CA GLN A 16 7.20 0.00 -10.44
C GLN A 16 6.46 -1.02 -11.30
N GLU A 17 6.84 -2.30 -11.22
CA GLU A 17 6.17 -3.36 -11.97
C GLU A 17 4.72 -3.53 -11.54
N PHE A 18 4.43 -3.44 -10.24
CA PHE A 18 3.06 -3.52 -9.73
C PHE A 18 2.22 -2.35 -10.26
N ILE A 19 2.70 -1.11 -10.07
CA ILE A 19 2.02 0.12 -10.53
C ILE A 19 1.70 0.06 -12.03
N ASN A 20 2.60 -0.49 -12.85
CA ASN A 20 2.40 -0.54 -14.30
C ASN A 20 1.51 -1.70 -14.78
N LYS A 21 1.46 -2.82 -14.04
CA LYS A 21 0.79 -4.05 -14.52
C LYS A 21 -0.65 -4.20 -14.01
N VAL A 22 -0.97 -3.66 -12.84
CA VAL A 22 -2.30 -3.84 -12.24
C VAL A 22 -3.24 -2.71 -12.66
N GLU A 23 -4.53 -3.01 -12.75
CA GLU A 23 -5.54 -1.98 -13.05
C GLU A 23 -5.62 -0.98 -11.89
N SER A 24 -5.94 0.29 -12.20
CA SER A 24 -6.20 1.30 -11.17
C SER A 24 -7.32 0.81 -10.25
N GLY A 25 -7.14 0.96 -8.93
CA GLY A 25 -8.10 0.44 -7.97
C GLY A 25 -7.54 0.29 -6.55
N ILE A 26 -8.33 -0.39 -5.72
CA ILE A 26 -8.00 -0.64 -4.32
C ILE A 26 -7.76 -2.13 -4.12
N TYR A 27 -6.54 -2.47 -3.73
CA TYR A 27 -6.13 -3.83 -3.38
C TYR A 27 -6.03 -3.94 -1.86
N THR A 28 -6.42 -5.09 -1.32
CA THR A 28 -6.35 -5.34 0.12
C THR A 28 -5.53 -6.59 0.39
N GLY A 29 -4.70 -6.53 1.42
CA GLY A 29 -3.80 -7.61 1.74
C GLY A 29 -3.29 -7.55 3.17
N VAL A 30 -2.24 -8.32 3.41
CA VAL A 30 -1.50 -8.33 4.67
C VAL A 30 -0.01 -8.17 4.34
N ASN A 31 0.71 -7.33 5.08
CA ASN A 31 2.17 -7.19 4.91
C ASN A 31 2.92 -8.33 5.62
N THR A 32 4.25 -8.34 5.51
CA THR A 32 5.12 -9.36 6.15
C THR A 32 5.10 -9.30 7.68
N ALA A 33 4.66 -8.21 8.28
CA ALA A 33 4.46 -8.06 9.73
C ALA A 33 3.08 -8.54 10.20
N GLY A 34 2.22 -9.04 9.31
CA GLY A 34 0.87 -9.48 9.66
C GLY A 34 -0.16 -8.34 9.76
N GLU A 35 0.19 -7.13 9.34
CA GLU A 35 -0.67 -5.95 9.41
C GLU A 35 -1.55 -5.82 8.17
N LYS A 36 -2.78 -5.33 8.36
CA LYS A 36 -3.71 -5.10 7.25
C LYS A 36 -3.25 -3.91 6.43
N VAL A 37 -3.17 -4.10 5.11
CA VAL A 37 -2.78 -3.07 4.15
C VAL A 37 -3.85 -2.85 3.10
N TYR A 38 -4.00 -1.59 2.70
CA TYR A 38 -4.80 -1.15 1.57
C TYR A 38 -3.88 -0.45 0.59
N VAL A 39 -3.88 -0.89 -0.66
CA VAL A 39 -3.04 -0.31 -1.72
C VAL A 39 -3.95 0.35 -2.74
N PHE A 40 -3.85 1.67 -2.84
CA PHE A 40 -4.54 2.49 -3.82
C PHE A 40 -3.58 2.68 -4.99
N VAL A 41 -3.90 2.14 -6.15
CA VAL A 41 -3.04 2.24 -7.34
C VAL A 41 -3.74 3.12 -8.36
N ASP A 42 -2.99 4.04 -8.94
CA ASP A 42 -3.32 4.65 -10.21
C ASP A 42 -2.31 4.18 -11.27
N GLN A 43 -2.78 3.35 -12.19
CA GLN A 43 -1.93 2.59 -13.11
C GLN A 43 -1.05 3.51 -13.94
N GLY A 44 0.27 3.33 -13.80
CA GLY A 44 1.27 4.14 -14.51
C GLY A 44 1.57 5.51 -13.89
N GLU A 45 0.85 5.92 -12.84
CA GLU A 45 1.03 7.23 -12.18
C GLU A 45 1.64 7.09 -10.78
N GLY A 46 1.24 6.07 -10.02
CA GLY A 46 1.76 5.84 -8.67
C GLY A 46 0.90 4.92 -7.81
N MET A 47 1.24 4.83 -6.53
CA MET A 47 0.40 4.15 -5.54
C MET A 47 0.59 4.66 -4.11
N ASP A 48 -0.48 4.56 -3.32
CA ASP A 48 -0.45 4.76 -1.87
C ASP A 48 -0.66 3.44 -1.14
N VAL A 49 0.21 3.14 -0.17
CA VAL A 49 0.09 2.00 0.73
C VAL A 49 -0.33 2.49 2.10
N LYS A 50 -1.55 2.14 2.52
CA LYS A 50 -2.08 2.45 3.84
C LYS A 50 -2.01 1.24 4.75
N THR A 51 -1.21 1.31 5.80
CA THR A 51 -0.98 0.22 6.76
C THR A 51 -1.63 0.56 8.10
N LYS A 52 -2.51 -0.32 8.59
CA LYS A 52 -3.05 -0.22 9.94
C LYS A 52 -2.09 -0.90 10.92
N CYS A 53 -1.19 -0.10 11.51
CA CYS A 53 -0.22 -0.62 12.47
C CYS A 53 -0.87 -0.98 13.79
N HIS A 54 -0.59 -2.19 14.30
CA HIS A 54 -1.16 -2.65 15.56
C HIS A 54 -0.70 -1.81 16.76
N GLU A 55 0.53 -1.28 16.72
CA GLU A 55 1.07 -0.41 17.78
C GLU A 55 0.46 1.00 17.81
N LYS A 56 -0.15 1.44 16.70
CA LYS A 56 -0.75 2.77 16.54
C LYS A 56 -2.19 2.66 16.06
N GLU A 57 -3.04 1.91 16.77
CA GLU A 57 -4.41 1.55 16.33
C GLU A 57 -5.30 2.73 15.90
N LYS A 58 -5.01 3.95 16.37
CA LYS A 58 -5.74 5.17 16.01
C LYS A 58 -5.30 5.79 14.68
N PHE A 59 -4.22 5.31 14.09
CA PHE A 59 -3.62 5.88 12.89
C PHE A 59 -3.33 4.80 11.86
N MET A 60 -3.33 5.20 10.59
CA MET A 60 -2.78 4.43 9.49
C MET A 60 -1.55 5.16 8.98
N GLU A 61 -0.46 4.42 8.80
CA GLU A 61 0.70 4.93 8.06
C GLU A 61 0.37 4.90 6.58
N VAL A 62 0.64 5.99 5.87
CA VAL A 62 0.43 6.12 4.43
C VAL A 62 1.77 6.37 3.78
N VAL A 63 2.18 5.46 2.92
CA VAL A 63 3.42 5.56 2.15
C VAL A 63 3.06 5.75 0.68
N GLU A 64 3.47 6.88 0.12
CA GLU A 64 3.22 7.26 -1.27
C GLU A 64 4.42 6.91 -2.14
N TYR A 65 4.15 6.34 -3.31
CA TYR A 65 5.14 6.03 -4.33
C TYR A 65 4.75 6.64 -5.68
N ASP A 66 5.74 7.20 -6.38
CA ASP A 66 5.57 7.68 -7.76
C ASP A 66 5.50 6.53 -8.77
N ALA A 67 5.26 6.85 -10.04
CA ALA A 67 5.22 5.91 -11.16
C ALA A 67 6.50 5.05 -11.32
N GLU A 68 7.63 5.54 -10.85
CA GLU A 68 8.93 4.87 -10.89
C GLU A 68 9.19 3.99 -9.65
N GLY A 69 8.26 3.99 -8.68
CA GLY A 69 8.34 3.24 -7.44
C GLY A 69 9.24 3.87 -6.37
N TYR A 70 9.63 5.14 -6.53
CA TYR A 70 10.31 5.89 -5.48
C TYR A 70 9.33 6.34 -4.41
N GLN A 71 9.74 6.24 -3.15
CA GLN A 71 8.95 6.76 -2.05
C GLN A 71 8.98 8.29 -2.08
N VAL A 72 7.79 8.89 -2.20
CA VAL A 72 7.61 10.34 -2.24
C VAL A 72 7.39 10.88 -0.83
N SER A 73 6.54 10.21 -0.04
CA SER A 73 6.16 10.68 1.28
C SER A 73 5.82 9.54 2.24
N VAL A 74 5.90 9.85 3.54
CA VAL A 74 5.31 9.06 4.63
C VAL A 74 4.46 9.99 5.47
N SER A 75 3.20 9.66 5.64
CA SER A 75 2.25 10.44 6.43
C SER A 75 1.39 9.54 7.31
N TYR A 76 0.55 10.15 8.15
CA TYR A 76 -0.33 9.43 9.06
C TYR A 76 -1.75 9.99 8.95
N GLU A 77 -2.71 9.10 8.77
CA GLU A 77 -4.13 9.42 8.75
C GLU A 77 -4.85 8.80 9.95
N ALA A 78 -5.97 9.37 10.37
CA ALA A 78 -6.80 8.73 11.40
C ALA A 78 -7.33 7.38 10.88
N ALA A 79 -7.17 6.32 11.68
CA ALA A 79 -7.68 5.01 11.31
C ALA A 79 -9.21 5.03 11.24
N TYR A 80 -9.76 4.37 10.22
CA TYR A 80 -11.20 4.15 10.12
C TYR A 80 -11.66 3.31 11.32
N LYS A 81 -12.81 3.68 11.91
CA LYS A 81 -13.52 2.80 12.83
C LYS A 81 -14.02 1.62 12.00
N ASP A 82 -13.51 0.42 12.30
CA ASP A 82 -14.00 -0.82 11.71
C ASP A 82 -15.49 -1.05 12.05
#